data_AF-A0A7C2QKY0-F1
#
_entry.id   AF-A0A7C2QKY0-F1
#
_cell.length_a   1.000
_cell.length_b   1.000
_cell.length_c   1.000
_cell.angle_alpha   90.00
_cell.angle_beta   90.00
_cell.angle_gamma   90.00
#
_symmetry.space_group_name_H-M   'P 1'
#
loop_
_entity.id
_entity.type
_entity.pdbx_description
1 polymer ?
#
loop_
_entity_poly.entity_id
_entity_poly.type
_entity_poly.pdbx_seq_one_letter_code
_entity_poly.pdbx_strand_id
1 'polypeptide(L)'
;MDVQGSVVMVLGGTGLVGLAVARELLPLKPRTLVLTGLTADEVEHALDDLREEADAAGVPLRGEWGDVFLPYEWRDAGRAALLADPAARARFLDDLYSATAEASVEESTLGVLLQRHRPAVVVDAINTATAFAYQNVFASAAELRRQAARGALDLDAVERHLALLYLPQLIRHVQLLLESARRAGTRLYVKIGTSGTGGMGLNIPFTHSEERPSRMLLAKAALAGAHSLLLYLMARTPGAPAVKEVKPVAAISWKRLGRGPILRRGRPVPLVDAVRPAPLGEAFAEPVPGALWTDLGEPLRGVFLDAGENGLFSPPEFETLTALGLMEFVTPEEIARTVVAEILGHPTGHDIVAALDAAGLGPTYRAGVLREAALSALEALAAEDGAPSVAYEMLGPPRLSKLLFEAEALRRAAGSLEAALAFTPEGLAAAVAARFDQDAALRRAALSVGLPILRADGTILRGPEVSVPPDGDLDRTAARGWIDLRPANWAHWLERLRAIRELLRREPPMERGSRSDLGPAERQRLEALRPGALAAWIFCVEDGGERRKR
;
A
#
# COMPACT_ATOMS: atom_id res chain seq x y z
N MET A 1 23.16 4.44 -1.22
CA MET A 1 22.76 5.69 -0.52
C MET A 1 23.76 5.94 0.61
N ASP A 2 24.09 7.19 0.92
CA ASP A 2 24.91 7.48 2.10
C ASP A 2 24.05 7.37 3.37
N VAL A 3 24.40 6.42 4.23
CA VAL A 3 23.74 6.16 5.52
C VAL A 3 24.34 7.04 6.62
N GLN A 4 25.59 7.49 6.45
CA GLN A 4 26.28 8.32 7.42
C GLN A 4 25.53 9.65 7.57
N GLY A 5 25.32 10.08 8.82
CA GLY A 5 24.60 11.32 9.11
C GLY A 5 23.07 11.25 8.92
N SER A 6 22.52 10.08 8.56
CA SER A 6 21.09 9.86 8.38
C SER A 6 20.41 9.26 9.62
N VAL A 7 19.09 9.43 9.75
CA VAL A 7 18.29 8.68 10.74
C VAL A 7 17.77 7.43 10.05
N VAL A 8 18.02 6.27 10.65
CA VAL A 8 17.55 4.97 10.17
C VAL A 8 16.58 4.40 11.20
N MET A 9 15.41 3.95 10.74
CA MET A 9 14.41 3.31 11.59
C MET A 9 14.23 1.85 11.16
N VAL A 10 14.26 0.94 12.12
CA VAL A 10 14.01 -0.50 11.92
C VAL A 10 12.67 -0.87 12.55
N LEU A 11 11.66 -1.06 11.69
CA LEU A 11 10.36 -1.59 12.10
C LEU A 11 10.50 -3.08 12.44
N GLY A 12 10.08 -3.50 13.64
CA GLY A 12 10.35 -4.88 14.12
C GLY A 12 11.82 -5.12 14.47
N GLY A 13 12.52 -4.09 14.94
CA GLY A 13 13.93 -4.11 15.31
C GLY A 13 14.29 -5.02 16.49
N THR A 14 13.33 -5.41 17.30
CA THR A 14 13.51 -6.40 18.39
C THR A 14 13.46 -7.85 17.89
N GLY A 15 12.97 -8.04 16.66
CA GLY A 15 12.90 -9.33 16.00
C GLY A 15 14.27 -9.82 15.53
N LEU A 16 14.38 -11.11 15.27
CA LEU A 16 15.63 -11.78 14.91
C LEU A 16 16.37 -11.08 13.75
N VAL A 17 15.67 -10.82 12.64
CA VAL A 17 16.26 -10.16 11.46
C VAL A 17 16.43 -8.66 11.68
N GLY A 18 15.48 -8.00 12.33
CA GLY A 18 15.55 -6.57 12.61
C GLY A 18 16.78 -6.19 13.43
N LEU A 19 17.10 -6.99 14.46
CA LEU A 19 18.28 -6.80 15.29
C LEU A 19 19.58 -7.06 14.51
N ALA A 20 19.62 -8.09 13.66
CA ALA A 20 20.77 -8.36 12.80
C ALA A 20 21.02 -7.22 11.79
N VAL A 21 19.96 -6.65 11.21
CA VAL A 21 20.08 -5.44 10.37
C VAL A 21 20.59 -4.26 11.18
N ALA A 22 20.09 -4.07 12.40
CA ALA A 22 20.56 -3.00 13.27
C ALA A 22 22.06 -3.10 13.54
N ARG A 23 22.58 -4.31 13.80
CA ARG A 23 24.02 -4.58 13.95
C ARG A 23 24.81 -4.22 12.70
N GLU A 24 24.37 -4.67 11.53
CA GLU A 24 25.04 -4.38 10.24
C GLU A 24 24.99 -2.88 9.85
N LEU A 25 24.06 -2.11 10.42
CA LEU A 25 23.97 -0.66 10.23
C LEU A 25 24.93 0.13 11.13
N LEU A 26 25.33 -0.39 12.30
CA LEU A 26 26.21 0.33 13.25
C LEU A 26 27.55 0.77 12.64
N PRO A 27 28.27 -0.07 11.87
CA PRO A 27 29.53 0.31 11.23
C PRO A 27 29.38 1.49 10.26
N LEU A 28 28.18 1.71 9.70
CA LEU A 28 27.89 2.82 8.79
C LEU A 28 27.67 4.16 9.51
N LYS A 29 27.72 4.17 10.86
CA LYS A 29 27.62 5.35 11.73
C LYS A 29 26.44 6.28 11.34
N PRO A 30 25.19 5.77 11.36
CA PRO A 30 24.03 6.64 11.18
C PRO A 30 23.97 7.69 12.30
N ARG A 31 23.36 8.84 12.02
CA ARG A 31 23.16 9.90 13.03
C ARG A 31 22.31 9.42 14.20
N THR A 32 21.34 8.54 13.91
CA THR A 32 20.50 7.89 14.93
C THR A 32 19.97 6.60 14.35
N LEU A 33 19.99 5.54 15.15
CA LEU A 33 19.33 4.28 14.86
C LEU A 33 18.13 4.12 15.78
N VAL A 34 16.94 4.03 15.19
CA VAL A 34 15.67 3.87 15.92
C VAL A 34 15.19 2.43 15.76
N LEU A 35 15.04 1.71 16.87
CA LEU A 35 14.41 0.40 16.89
C LEU A 35 12.95 0.53 17.29
N THR A 36 12.11 -0.30 16.71
CA THR A 36 10.74 -0.48 17.17
C THR A 36 10.46 -1.93 17.55
N GLY A 37 9.59 -2.13 18.52
CA GLY A 37 9.09 -3.45 18.95
C GLY A 37 7.63 -3.38 19.38
N LEU A 38 7.07 -4.51 19.83
CA LEU A 38 5.68 -4.52 20.30
C LEU A 38 5.58 -3.97 21.73
N THR A 39 6.55 -4.30 22.58
CA THR A 39 6.57 -3.92 24.00
C THR A 39 7.82 -3.13 24.38
N ALA A 40 7.72 -2.32 25.43
CA ALA A 40 8.86 -1.55 25.94
C ALA A 40 10.01 -2.47 26.39
N ASP A 41 9.70 -3.57 27.09
CA ASP A 41 10.71 -4.50 27.62
C ASP A 41 11.53 -5.15 26.51
N GLU A 42 10.89 -5.56 25.40
CA GLU A 42 11.59 -6.11 24.23
C GLU A 42 12.52 -5.10 23.59
N VAL A 43 12.09 -3.83 23.54
CA VAL A 43 12.86 -2.75 22.93
C VAL A 43 14.06 -2.40 23.79
N GLU A 44 13.89 -2.26 25.10
CA GLU A 44 15.01 -1.97 26.01
C GLU A 44 16.05 -3.09 26.01
N HIS A 45 15.63 -4.36 26.02
CA HIS A 45 16.57 -5.48 25.87
C HIS A 45 17.34 -5.43 24.54
N ALA A 46 16.66 -5.15 23.42
CA ALA A 46 17.33 -5.05 22.13
C ALA A 46 18.31 -3.88 22.06
N LEU A 47 18.00 -2.76 22.75
CA LEU A 47 18.92 -1.62 22.84
C LEU A 47 20.14 -1.95 23.70
N ASP A 48 19.96 -2.67 24.81
CA ASP A 48 21.07 -3.14 25.65
C ASP A 48 21.99 -4.08 24.86
N ASP A 49 21.43 -5.06 24.15
CA ASP A 49 22.19 -5.95 23.27
C ASP A 49 23.01 -5.17 22.23
N LEU A 50 22.44 -4.13 21.62
CA LEU A 50 23.16 -3.29 20.66
C LEU A 50 24.24 -2.41 21.32
N ARG A 51 24.06 -1.97 22.56
CA ARG A 51 25.06 -1.14 23.27
C ARG A 51 26.35 -1.91 23.54
N GLU A 52 26.28 -3.24 23.60
CA GLU A 52 27.46 -4.10 23.77
C GLU A 52 28.29 -4.26 22.48
N GLU A 53 27.74 -3.89 21.33
CA GLU A 53 28.45 -3.97 20.04
C GLU A 53 29.57 -2.92 19.94
N ALA A 54 30.75 -3.33 19.47
CA ALA A 54 31.91 -2.43 19.37
C ALA A 54 31.63 -1.19 18.49
N ASP A 55 30.82 -1.37 17.43
CA ASP A 55 30.45 -0.31 16.51
C ASP A 55 29.30 0.58 16.99
N ALA A 56 28.67 0.29 18.13
CA ALA A 56 27.65 1.16 18.72
C ALA A 56 28.23 2.46 19.27
N ALA A 57 29.54 2.49 19.57
CA ALA A 57 30.22 3.68 20.05
C ALA A 57 30.01 4.86 19.07
N GLY A 58 29.41 5.94 19.59
CA GLY A 58 29.13 7.17 18.85
C GLY A 58 27.83 7.17 18.04
N VAL A 59 27.04 6.09 18.06
CA VAL A 59 25.73 6.00 17.37
C VAL A 59 24.60 6.14 18.39
N PRO A 60 23.83 7.24 18.39
CA PRO A 60 22.64 7.37 19.23
C PRO A 60 21.60 6.30 18.91
N LEU A 61 21.24 5.48 19.90
CA LEU A 61 20.19 4.47 19.80
C LEU A 61 18.89 4.98 20.45
N ARG A 62 17.75 4.76 19.80
CA ARG A 62 16.41 5.13 20.30
C ARG A 62 15.46 3.95 20.20
N GLY A 63 14.58 3.80 21.19
CA GLY A 63 13.53 2.80 21.22
C GLY A 63 12.15 3.41 21.10
N GLU A 64 11.27 2.74 20.37
CA GLU A 64 9.82 3.03 20.29
C GLU A 64 9.06 1.71 20.34
N TRP A 65 7.84 1.70 20.86
CA TRP A 65 7.04 0.48 20.95
C TRP A 65 5.56 0.70 20.66
N GLY A 66 4.86 -0.41 20.45
CA GLY A 66 3.42 -0.48 20.19
C GLY A 66 3.09 -1.04 18.81
N ASP A 67 1.84 -1.48 18.65
CA ASP A 67 1.36 -2.06 17.40
C ASP A 67 1.21 -0.97 16.32
N VAL A 68 2.12 -1.00 15.34
CA VAL A 68 2.15 -0.05 14.21
C VAL A 68 0.93 -0.14 13.28
N PHE A 69 0.12 -1.20 13.39
CA PHE A 69 -1.11 -1.39 12.62
C PHE A 69 -2.34 -0.76 13.28
N LEU A 70 -2.20 -0.15 14.45
CA LEU A 70 -3.30 0.46 15.21
C LEU A 70 -3.16 2.00 15.29
N PRO A 71 -4.26 2.71 15.62
CA PRO A 71 -4.19 4.10 16.06
C PRO A 71 -3.25 4.27 17.27
N TYR A 72 -2.56 5.41 17.35
CA TYR A 72 -1.52 5.66 18.34
C TYR A 72 -2.01 5.50 19.77
N GLU A 73 -3.25 5.89 20.07
CA GLU A 73 -3.86 5.74 21.40
C GLU A 73 -4.05 4.28 21.83
N TRP A 74 -4.20 3.36 20.87
CA TRP A 74 -4.44 1.91 21.10
C TRP A 74 -3.20 1.04 20.92
N ARG A 75 -2.05 1.63 20.55
CA ARG A 75 -0.81 0.90 20.21
C ARG A 75 -0.35 -0.06 21.32
N ASP A 76 -0.55 0.32 22.58
CA ASP A 76 -0.11 -0.42 23.77
C ASP A 76 -1.19 -1.39 24.28
N ALA A 77 -2.46 -0.97 24.26
CA ALA A 77 -3.60 -1.79 24.68
C ALA A 77 -3.88 -2.96 23.71
N GLY A 78 -3.49 -2.79 22.45
CA GLY A 78 -3.54 -3.82 21.43
C GLY A 78 -4.92 -4.00 20.80
N ARG A 79 -4.94 -4.81 19.73
CA ARG A 79 -6.12 -4.98 18.85
C ARG A 79 -7.33 -5.53 19.57
N ALA A 80 -7.14 -6.47 20.50
CA ALA A 80 -8.24 -7.11 21.21
C ALA A 80 -9.03 -6.11 22.08
N ALA A 81 -8.32 -5.18 22.73
CA ALA A 81 -8.94 -4.12 23.53
C ALA A 81 -9.68 -3.12 22.63
N LEU A 82 -9.07 -2.70 21.53
CA LEU A 82 -9.71 -1.81 20.53
C LEU A 82 -11.01 -2.42 20.01
N LEU A 83 -11.00 -3.69 19.61
CA LEU A 83 -12.19 -4.36 19.06
C LEU A 83 -13.27 -4.67 20.11
N ALA A 84 -12.93 -4.64 21.41
CA ALA A 84 -13.88 -4.81 22.49
C ALA A 84 -14.65 -3.51 22.81
N ASP A 85 -14.07 -2.35 22.50
CA ASP A 85 -14.73 -1.05 22.65
C ASP A 85 -15.57 -0.71 21.40
N PRO A 86 -16.90 -0.53 21.52
CA PRO A 86 -17.76 -0.28 20.36
C PRO A 86 -17.43 1.00 19.60
N ALA A 87 -17.06 2.09 20.30
CA ALA A 87 -16.80 3.39 19.67
C ALA A 87 -15.44 3.37 18.96
N ALA A 88 -14.42 2.78 19.57
CA ALA A 88 -13.11 2.60 18.96
C ALA A 88 -13.17 1.67 17.74
N ARG A 89 -13.93 0.57 17.84
CA ARG A 89 -14.13 -0.36 16.73
C ARG A 89 -14.84 0.31 15.54
N ALA A 90 -15.89 1.09 15.79
CA ALA A 90 -16.58 1.83 14.72
C ALA A 90 -15.61 2.80 14.02
N ARG A 91 -14.86 3.61 14.78
CA ARG A 91 -13.83 4.51 14.21
C ARG A 91 -12.75 3.78 13.42
N PHE A 92 -12.30 2.62 13.92
CA PHE A 92 -11.32 1.80 13.22
C PHE A 92 -11.85 1.24 11.90
N LEU A 93 -13.12 0.83 11.85
CA LEU A 93 -13.77 0.39 10.62
C LEU A 93 -13.95 1.54 9.63
N ASP A 94 -14.39 2.71 10.11
CA ASP A 94 -14.49 3.89 9.27
C ASP A 94 -13.13 4.21 8.63
N ASP A 95 -12.04 4.21 9.41
CA ASP A 95 -10.68 4.42 8.90
C ASP A 95 -10.25 3.34 7.89
N LEU A 96 -10.61 2.09 8.14
CA LEU A 96 -10.24 0.94 7.31
C LEU A 96 -10.92 0.96 5.94
N TYR A 97 -12.15 1.48 5.85
CA TYR A 97 -12.98 1.47 4.65
C TYR A 97 -13.17 2.84 4.00
N SER A 98 -12.77 3.95 4.65
CA SER A 98 -12.83 5.29 4.07
C SER A 98 -11.62 5.59 3.17
N ALA A 99 -11.77 6.62 2.33
CA ALA A 99 -10.60 7.22 1.69
C ALA A 99 -9.63 7.78 2.74
N THR A 100 -8.33 7.78 2.45
CA THR A 100 -7.32 8.34 3.35
C THR A 100 -7.52 9.84 3.53
N ALA A 101 -7.93 10.25 4.73
CA ALA A 101 -7.92 11.64 5.16
C ALA A 101 -6.58 11.97 5.84
N GLU A 102 -6.20 13.25 5.85
CA GLU A 102 -4.97 13.71 6.52
C GLU A 102 -4.95 13.37 8.02
N ALA A 103 -6.12 13.42 8.68
CA ALA A 103 -6.30 13.08 10.09
C ALA A 103 -5.86 11.64 10.41
N SER A 104 -6.08 10.70 9.49
CA SER A 104 -5.73 9.30 9.70
C SER A 104 -4.23 9.04 9.82
N VAL A 105 -3.39 9.88 9.20
CA VAL A 105 -1.94 9.72 9.26
C VAL A 105 -1.39 10.17 10.60
N GLU A 106 -1.89 11.30 11.11
CA GLU A 106 -1.49 11.89 12.39
C GLU A 106 -1.95 11.06 13.60
N GLU A 107 -3.05 10.33 13.46
CA GLU A 107 -3.57 9.43 14.49
C GLU A 107 -2.98 8.02 14.40
N SER A 108 -2.42 7.60 13.26
CA SER A 108 -1.83 6.25 13.11
C SER A 108 -0.50 6.12 13.86
N THR A 109 -0.24 4.95 14.47
CA THR A 109 1.03 4.70 15.16
C THR A 109 2.22 4.85 14.22
N LEU A 110 2.14 4.25 13.03
CA LEU A 110 3.17 4.35 12.00
C LEU A 110 3.47 5.82 11.62
N GLY A 111 2.41 6.62 11.39
CA GLY A 111 2.56 8.02 11.01
C GLY A 111 3.17 8.88 12.11
N VAL A 112 2.76 8.69 13.38
CA VAL A 112 3.35 9.38 14.53
C VAL A 112 4.85 9.09 14.64
N LEU A 113 5.27 7.83 14.52
CA LEU A 113 6.67 7.44 14.63
C LEU A 113 7.52 8.02 13.48
N LEU A 114 7.03 7.93 12.24
CA LEU A 114 7.70 8.48 11.06
C LEU A 114 7.85 10.00 11.14
N GLN A 115 6.81 10.71 11.58
CA GLN A 115 6.87 12.17 11.74
C GLN A 115 7.79 12.60 12.87
N ARG A 116 7.80 11.87 14.00
CA ARG A 116 8.67 12.17 15.15
C ARG A 116 10.15 12.06 14.80
N HIS A 117 10.54 10.98 14.11
CA HIS A 117 11.95 10.67 13.88
C HIS A 117 12.47 11.14 12.51
N ARG A 118 11.58 11.39 11.54
CA ARG A 118 11.91 11.73 10.15
C ARG A 118 13.03 10.86 9.57
N PRO A 119 12.88 9.52 9.57
CA PRO A 119 13.93 8.63 9.11
C PRO A 119 14.13 8.80 7.60
N ALA A 120 15.40 8.92 7.19
CA ALA A 120 15.78 8.91 5.77
C ALA A 120 15.67 7.49 5.20
N VAL A 121 15.91 6.47 6.03
CA VAL A 121 15.80 5.05 5.68
C VAL A 121 14.88 4.35 6.67
N VAL A 122 13.93 3.59 6.16
CA VAL A 122 13.08 2.69 6.95
C VAL A 122 13.36 1.26 6.49
N VAL A 123 13.77 0.40 7.42
CA VAL A 123 13.81 -1.05 7.20
C VAL A 123 12.61 -1.66 7.91
N ASP A 124 11.72 -2.29 7.17
CA ASP A 124 10.58 -2.99 7.75
C ASP A 124 10.86 -4.50 7.83
N ALA A 125 11.16 -4.97 9.04
CA ALA A 125 11.36 -6.37 9.38
C ALA A 125 10.11 -7.04 9.98
N ILE A 126 8.97 -6.34 10.07
CA ILE A 126 7.72 -6.91 10.60
C ILE A 126 7.16 -7.90 9.60
N ASN A 127 6.77 -9.09 10.03
CA ASN A 127 6.08 -10.04 9.15
C ASN A 127 4.59 -9.69 8.98
N THR A 128 4.29 -8.61 8.25
CA THR A 128 2.93 -8.07 8.03
C THR A 128 1.95 -9.15 7.56
N ALA A 129 2.37 -10.02 6.65
CA ALA A 129 1.53 -11.11 6.14
C ALA A 129 1.15 -12.10 7.24
N THR A 130 2.06 -12.40 8.17
CA THR A 130 1.78 -13.24 9.34
C THR A 130 0.85 -12.52 10.32
N ALA A 131 1.14 -11.25 10.62
CA ALA A 131 0.35 -10.43 11.54
C ALA A 131 -1.13 -10.35 11.13
N PHE A 132 -1.43 -10.33 9.82
CA PHE A 132 -2.81 -10.33 9.31
C PHE A 132 -3.39 -11.74 9.14
N ALA A 133 -2.67 -12.68 8.53
CA ALA A 133 -3.19 -14.02 8.27
C ALA A 133 -3.56 -14.78 9.55
N TYR A 134 -2.81 -14.58 10.63
CA TYR A 134 -3.03 -15.29 11.90
C TYR A 134 -4.21 -14.75 12.71
N GLN A 135 -4.86 -13.67 12.26
CA GLN A 135 -6.15 -13.25 12.81
C GLN A 135 -7.30 -14.20 12.39
N ASN A 136 -7.04 -15.17 11.51
CA ASN A 136 -7.89 -16.31 11.19
C ASN A 136 -9.31 -15.94 10.71
N VAL A 137 -9.38 -15.26 9.56
CA VAL A 137 -10.65 -14.88 8.92
C VAL A 137 -11.56 -16.07 8.66
N PHE A 138 -10.99 -17.27 8.46
CA PHE A 138 -11.76 -18.50 8.19
C PHE A 138 -12.55 -18.95 9.43
N ALA A 139 -11.94 -18.92 10.61
CA ALA A 139 -12.64 -19.21 11.86
C ALA A 139 -13.73 -18.17 12.14
N SER A 140 -13.44 -16.89 11.92
CA SER A 140 -14.40 -15.80 12.07
C SER A 140 -15.59 -15.96 11.13
N ALA A 141 -15.37 -16.24 9.84
CA ALA A 141 -16.44 -16.46 8.86
C ALA A 141 -17.31 -17.67 9.22
N ALA A 142 -16.70 -18.77 9.68
CA ALA A 142 -17.42 -19.96 10.11
C ALA A 142 -18.30 -19.68 11.33
N GLU A 143 -17.81 -18.92 12.30
CA GLU A 143 -18.58 -18.51 13.48
C GLU A 143 -19.72 -17.56 13.10
N LEU A 144 -19.45 -16.55 12.27
CA LEU A 144 -20.46 -15.62 11.77
C LEU A 144 -21.62 -16.36 11.08
N ARG A 145 -21.29 -17.35 10.24
CA ARG A 145 -22.29 -18.21 9.57
C ARG A 145 -23.10 -19.05 10.56
N ARG A 146 -22.47 -19.59 11.62
CA ARG A 146 -23.17 -20.34 12.67
C ARG A 146 -24.15 -19.45 13.43
N GLN A 147 -23.74 -18.23 13.79
CA GLN A 147 -24.60 -17.27 14.49
C GLN A 147 -25.77 -16.84 13.61
N ALA A 148 -25.52 -16.53 12.33
CA ALA A 148 -26.56 -16.22 11.36
C ALA A 148 -27.58 -17.36 11.21
N ALA A 149 -27.12 -18.62 11.10
CA ALA A 149 -27.99 -19.79 10.99
C ALA A 149 -28.87 -20.02 12.24
N ARG A 150 -28.44 -19.52 13.40
CA ARG A 150 -29.19 -19.60 14.67
C ARG A 150 -30.07 -18.36 14.91
N GLY A 151 -30.08 -17.37 14.01
CA GLY A 151 -30.77 -16.10 14.21
C GLY A 151 -30.16 -15.24 15.34
N ALA A 152 -28.90 -15.49 15.71
CA ALA A 152 -28.20 -14.84 16.82
C ALA A 152 -27.11 -13.85 16.35
N LEU A 153 -27.17 -13.42 15.07
CA LEU A 153 -26.21 -12.49 14.51
C LEU A 153 -26.50 -11.07 14.98
N ASP A 154 -25.50 -10.38 15.53
CA ASP A 154 -25.57 -8.99 15.92
C ASP A 154 -24.54 -8.12 15.17
N LEU A 155 -24.61 -6.80 15.39
CA LEU A 155 -23.70 -5.84 14.75
C LEU A 155 -22.25 -6.03 15.23
N ASP A 156 -22.02 -6.35 16.50
CA ASP A 156 -20.68 -6.57 17.05
C ASP A 156 -19.94 -7.71 16.32
N ALA A 157 -20.62 -8.84 16.09
CA ALA A 157 -20.07 -9.96 15.34
C ALA A 157 -19.73 -9.57 13.88
N VAL A 158 -20.58 -8.78 13.23
CA VAL A 158 -20.36 -8.29 11.86
C VAL A 158 -19.15 -7.35 11.82
N GLU A 159 -19.11 -6.35 12.70
CA GLU A 159 -18.03 -5.36 12.77
C GLU A 159 -16.68 -6.01 13.06
N ARG A 160 -16.63 -6.95 14.01
CA ARG A 160 -15.42 -7.73 14.28
C ARG A 160 -14.98 -8.53 13.06
N HIS A 161 -15.90 -9.13 12.31
CA HIS A 161 -15.54 -9.86 11.09
C HIS A 161 -14.97 -8.93 10.01
N LEU A 162 -15.59 -7.76 9.79
CA LEU A 162 -15.10 -6.76 8.83
C LEU A 162 -13.69 -6.30 9.18
N ALA A 163 -13.40 -6.07 10.47
CA ALA A 163 -12.07 -5.72 10.94
C ALA A 163 -11.01 -6.80 10.66
N LEU A 164 -11.39 -8.05 10.39
CA LEU A 164 -10.48 -9.17 10.12
C LEU A 164 -10.19 -9.38 8.63
N LEU A 165 -10.91 -8.70 7.73
CA LEU A 165 -10.67 -8.85 6.30
C LEU A 165 -9.26 -8.37 5.95
N TYR A 166 -8.50 -9.23 5.27
CA TYR A 166 -7.06 -9.01 5.12
C TYR A 166 -6.70 -7.87 4.15
N LEU A 167 -7.40 -7.79 3.01
CA LEU A 167 -7.08 -6.81 1.97
C LEU A 167 -7.35 -5.35 2.40
N PRO A 168 -8.48 -5.02 3.05
CA PRO A 168 -8.68 -3.67 3.57
C PRO A 168 -7.54 -3.24 4.51
N GLN A 169 -7.11 -4.12 5.42
CA GLN A 169 -6.00 -3.83 6.35
C GLN A 169 -4.68 -3.58 5.63
N LEU A 170 -4.36 -4.41 4.63
CA LEU A 170 -3.12 -4.27 3.87
C LEU A 170 -3.11 -3.02 2.99
N ILE A 171 -4.21 -2.73 2.28
CA ILE A 171 -4.35 -1.52 1.47
C ILE A 171 -4.21 -0.29 2.36
N ARG A 172 -4.90 -0.29 3.51
CA ARG A 172 -4.86 0.81 4.47
C ARG A 172 -3.45 1.05 5.00
N HIS A 173 -2.77 -0.02 5.40
CA HIS A 173 -1.39 0.04 5.89
C HIS A 173 -0.45 0.65 4.86
N VAL A 174 -0.54 0.25 3.58
CA VAL A 174 0.32 0.80 2.52
C VAL A 174 0.00 2.26 2.20
N GLN A 175 -1.28 2.65 2.24
CA GLN A 175 -1.69 4.05 2.09
C GLN A 175 -1.10 4.94 3.21
N LEU A 176 -1.23 4.49 4.46
CA LEU A 176 -0.66 5.19 5.61
C LEU A 176 0.86 5.25 5.54
N LEU A 177 1.52 4.14 5.16
CA LEU A 177 2.96 4.08 4.97
C LEU A 177 3.43 5.09 3.90
N LEU A 178 2.80 5.11 2.73
CA LEU A 178 3.14 6.02 1.64
C LEU A 178 3.05 7.48 2.10
N GLU A 179 1.92 7.87 2.68
CA GLU A 179 1.71 9.26 3.09
C GLU A 179 2.62 9.66 4.25
N SER A 180 2.80 8.77 5.24
CA SER A 180 3.71 9.00 6.37
C SER A 180 5.16 9.14 5.92
N ALA A 181 5.62 8.27 5.02
CA ALA A 181 6.98 8.32 4.46
C ALA A 181 7.21 9.60 3.65
N ARG A 182 6.22 10.05 2.87
CA ARG A 182 6.27 11.34 2.15
C ARG A 182 6.42 12.52 3.11
N ARG A 183 5.58 12.60 4.14
CA ARG A 183 5.62 13.67 5.16
C ARG A 183 6.91 13.67 5.97
N ALA A 184 7.46 12.49 6.25
CA ALA A 184 8.72 12.32 6.95
C ALA A 184 9.95 12.67 6.11
N GLY A 185 9.80 12.78 4.78
CA GLY A 185 10.92 12.93 3.86
C GLY A 185 11.79 11.67 3.77
N THR A 186 11.20 10.50 4.00
CA THR A 186 11.89 9.22 3.85
C THR A 186 12.32 9.05 2.40
N ARG A 187 13.58 8.64 2.23
CA ARG A 187 14.22 8.50 0.91
C ARG A 187 14.24 7.05 0.44
N LEU A 188 14.33 6.10 1.36
CA LEU A 188 14.35 4.67 1.07
C LEU A 188 13.52 3.89 2.09
N TYR A 189 12.69 2.98 1.60
CA TYR A 189 11.96 1.98 2.38
C TYR A 189 12.38 0.58 1.88
N VAL A 190 12.81 -0.29 2.78
CA VAL A 190 13.21 -1.67 2.47
C VAL A 190 12.33 -2.62 3.28
N LYS A 191 11.54 -3.45 2.59
CA LYS A 191 10.76 -4.51 3.21
C LYS A 191 11.56 -5.81 3.29
N ILE A 192 11.56 -6.45 4.45
CA ILE A 192 11.92 -7.86 4.60
C ILE A 192 10.61 -8.65 4.58
N GLY A 193 10.32 -9.26 3.44
CA GLY A 193 9.07 -9.97 3.19
C GLY A 193 9.11 -11.44 3.60
N THR A 194 8.09 -12.17 3.20
CA THR A 194 8.03 -13.63 3.33
C THR A 194 7.42 -14.22 2.05
N SER A 195 7.65 -15.51 1.79
CA SER A 195 6.93 -16.29 0.77
C SER A 195 5.75 -17.08 1.33
N GLY A 196 5.57 -17.09 2.65
CA GLY A 196 4.57 -17.92 3.32
C GLY A 196 5.05 -19.35 3.57
N THR A 197 5.63 -20.02 2.58
CA THR A 197 5.99 -21.45 2.64
C THR A 197 7.49 -21.74 2.70
N GLY A 198 8.35 -20.72 2.81
CA GLY A 198 9.80 -20.92 2.89
C GLY A 198 10.34 -21.70 1.69
N GLY A 199 9.90 -21.37 0.47
CA GLY A 199 10.39 -21.96 -0.78
C GLY A 199 9.82 -23.34 -1.13
N MET A 200 9.15 -24.03 -0.20
CA MET A 200 8.68 -25.42 -0.34
C MET A 200 7.46 -25.62 -1.24
N GLY A 201 6.95 -24.57 -1.90
CA GLY A 201 5.77 -24.66 -2.75
C GLY A 201 4.48 -25.02 -2.00
N LEU A 202 3.51 -25.61 -2.70
CA LEU A 202 2.20 -26.01 -2.14
C LEU A 202 2.26 -27.34 -1.38
N ASN A 203 3.31 -28.14 -1.58
CA ASN A 203 3.50 -29.46 -0.97
C ASN A 203 4.31 -29.43 0.34
N ILE A 204 4.38 -28.27 1.00
CA ILE A 204 5.11 -28.08 2.26
C ILE A 204 4.69 -29.10 3.34
N PRO A 205 5.63 -29.85 3.94
CA PRO A 205 5.29 -30.86 4.97
C PRO A 205 5.09 -30.24 6.36
N PHE A 206 5.56 -29.01 6.59
CA PHE A 206 5.59 -28.34 7.90
C PHE A 206 4.32 -27.50 8.14
N THR A 207 3.18 -28.17 8.33
CA THR A 207 1.90 -27.49 8.63
C THR A 207 1.30 -27.99 9.95
N HIS A 208 0.67 -27.10 10.71
CA HIS A 208 0.02 -27.43 11.99
C HIS A 208 -1.37 -28.08 11.82
N SER A 209 -1.80 -28.43 10.60
CA SER A 209 -3.14 -28.96 10.30
C SER A 209 -3.06 -30.17 9.36
N GLU A 210 -4.12 -30.98 9.34
CA GLU A 210 -4.27 -32.08 8.37
C GLU A 210 -4.37 -31.59 6.91
N GLU A 211 -4.89 -30.37 6.67
CA GLU A 211 -4.86 -29.73 5.35
C GLU A 211 -3.42 -29.33 4.96
N ARG A 212 -2.93 -29.87 3.83
CA ARG A 212 -1.60 -29.59 3.27
C ARG A 212 -1.73 -28.91 1.90
N PRO A 213 -1.47 -27.59 1.76
CA PRO A 213 -1.17 -26.62 2.81
C PRO A 213 -2.44 -26.06 3.46
N SER A 214 -2.34 -25.60 4.71
CA SER A 214 -3.48 -25.02 5.43
C SER A 214 -3.97 -23.73 4.76
N ARG A 215 -5.28 -23.45 4.84
CA ARG A 215 -5.85 -22.18 4.33
C ARG A 215 -5.19 -20.94 4.94
N MET A 216 -4.79 -21.03 6.22
CA MET A 216 -4.09 -19.94 6.90
C MET A 216 -2.69 -19.70 6.30
N LEU A 217 -1.97 -20.77 5.97
CA LEU A 217 -0.66 -20.67 5.31
C LEU A 217 -0.79 -20.08 3.90
N LEU A 218 -1.80 -20.52 3.13
CA LEU A 218 -2.09 -19.94 1.82
C LEU A 218 -2.51 -18.48 1.90
N ALA A 219 -3.27 -18.09 2.92
CA ALA A 219 -3.61 -16.69 3.16
C ALA A 219 -2.37 -15.83 3.44
N LYS A 220 -1.40 -16.35 4.21
CA LYS A 220 -0.10 -15.69 4.42
C LYS A 220 0.65 -15.50 3.10
N ALA A 221 0.73 -16.53 2.25
CA ALA A 221 1.37 -16.44 0.94
C ALA A 221 0.67 -15.43 0.01
N ALA A 222 -0.66 -15.48 -0.05
CA ALA A 222 -1.47 -14.55 -0.84
C ALA A 222 -1.27 -13.09 -0.39
N LEU A 223 -1.28 -12.83 0.92
CA LEU A 223 -1.01 -11.51 1.48
C LEU A 223 0.41 -11.05 1.19
N ALA A 224 1.39 -11.94 1.28
CA ALA A 224 2.77 -11.60 0.99
C ALA A 224 2.99 -11.22 -0.48
N GLY A 225 2.27 -11.85 -1.42
CA GLY A 225 2.26 -11.47 -2.84
C GLY A 225 1.50 -10.15 -3.09
N ALA A 226 0.35 -9.97 -2.45
CA ALA A 226 -0.40 -8.71 -2.51
C ALA A 226 0.44 -7.54 -1.97
N HIS A 227 1.18 -7.74 -0.89
CA HIS A 227 2.06 -6.73 -0.31
C HIS A 227 3.18 -6.34 -1.29
N SER A 228 3.84 -7.31 -1.93
CA SER A 228 4.85 -7.03 -2.97
C SER A 228 4.31 -6.18 -4.12
N LEU A 229 3.11 -6.49 -4.62
CA LEU A 229 2.49 -5.69 -5.69
C LEU A 229 2.10 -4.29 -5.22
N LEU A 230 1.61 -4.13 -4.00
CA LEU A 230 1.32 -2.81 -3.44
C LEU A 230 2.60 -1.98 -3.23
N LEU A 231 3.70 -2.61 -2.79
CA LEU A 231 5.01 -1.97 -2.68
C LEU A 231 5.57 -1.59 -4.07
N TYR A 232 5.34 -2.42 -5.09
CA TYR A 232 5.66 -2.09 -6.49
C TYR A 232 4.89 -0.85 -6.98
N LEU A 233 3.60 -0.73 -6.66
CA LEU A 233 2.82 0.48 -6.96
C LEU A 233 3.36 1.70 -6.22
N MET A 234 3.70 1.55 -4.93
CA MET A 234 4.32 2.59 -4.12
C MET A 234 5.65 3.05 -4.73
N ALA A 235 6.50 2.13 -5.18
CA ALA A 235 7.78 2.41 -5.84
C ALA A 235 7.66 3.25 -7.13
N ARG A 236 6.49 3.17 -7.79
CA ARG A 236 6.17 3.88 -9.03
C ARG A 236 5.38 5.16 -8.81
N THR A 237 4.99 5.45 -7.57
CA THR A 237 4.22 6.65 -7.21
C THR A 237 5.15 7.87 -7.15
N PRO A 238 4.87 8.97 -7.88
CA PRO A 238 5.67 10.18 -7.81
C PRO A 238 5.72 10.78 -6.40
N GLY A 239 6.93 11.15 -5.96
CA GLY A 239 7.15 11.71 -4.62
C GLY A 239 7.23 10.68 -3.49
N ALA A 240 6.98 9.39 -3.76
CA ALA A 240 7.22 8.32 -2.81
C ALA A 240 8.73 8.07 -2.58
N PRO A 241 9.13 7.45 -1.46
CA PRO A 241 10.50 6.95 -1.29
C PRO A 241 10.87 5.92 -2.36
N ALA A 242 12.17 5.67 -2.55
CA ALA A 242 12.59 4.43 -3.20
C ALA A 242 12.10 3.24 -2.37
N VAL A 243 11.57 2.22 -3.01
CA VAL A 243 11.02 1.03 -2.34
C VAL A 243 11.76 -0.20 -2.84
N LYS A 244 12.21 -1.04 -1.92
CA LYS A 244 12.85 -2.33 -2.19
C LYS A 244 12.24 -3.42 -1.32
N GLU A 245 12.33 -4.66 -1.77
CA GLU A 245 11.93 -5.80 -0.95
C GLU A 245 12.90 -6.97 -1.08
N VAL A 246 13.36 -7.51 0.05
CA VAL A 246 14.10 -8.76 0.15
C VAL A 246 13.19 -9.82 0.76
N LYS A 247 13.04 -10.99 0.12
CA LYS A 247 12.22 -12.10 0.64
C LYS A 247 13.07 -13.33 0.93
N PRO A 248 13.30 -13.66 2.22
CA PRO A 248 13.81 -14.97 2.59
C PRO A 248 12.84 -16.08 2.16
N VAL A 249 13.39 -17.13 1.56
CA VAL A 249 12.64 -18.31 1.07
C VAL A 249 13.18 -19.61 1.68
N ALA A 250 13.72 -19.54 2.90
CA ALA A 250 14.14 -20.66 3.73
C ALA A 250 13.74 -20.37 5.19
N ALA A 251 13.94 -21.31 6.11
CA ALA A 251 13.77 -21.04 7.53
C ALA A 251 14.78 -19.98 7.98
N ILE A 252 14.37 -19.06 8.86
CA ILE A 252 15.28 -18.07 9.45
C ILE A 252 15.67 -18.56 10.82
N SER A 253 16.96 -18.81 11.04
CA SER A 253 17.45 -19.47 12.25
C SER A 253 18.89 -19.05 12.59
N TRP A 254 19.31 -18.93 13.85
CA TRP A 254 18.55 -19.00 15.12
C TRP A 254 18.82 -17.77 15.98
N LYS A 255 17.93 -17.47 16.93
CA LYS A 255 18.14 -16.40 17.94
C LYS A 255 19.12 -16.83 19.02
N ARG A 256 18.93 -18.03 19.57
CA ARG A 256 19.78 -18.60 20.63
C ARG A 256 19.59 -20.11 20.74
N LEU A 257 20.55 -20.76 21.38
CA LEU A 257 20.45 -22.14 21.85
C LEU A 257 20.31 -22.14 23.36
N GLY A 258 19.53 -23.07 23.91
CA GLY A 258 19.28 -23.07 25.34
C GLY A 258 18.86 -24.42 25.89
N ARG A 259 18.85 -24.49 27.22
CA ARG A 259 18.27 -25.58 28.00
C ARG A 259 17.35 -24.99 29.05
N GLY A 260 16.15 -25.53 29.19
CA GLY A 260 15.18 -24.98 30.14
C GLY A 260 13.76 -25.48 29.91
N PRO A 261 12.76 -24.82 30.54
CA PRO A 261 11.35 -25.11 30.29
C PRO A 261 10.97 -24.77 28.85
N ILE A 262 10.22 -25.65 28.20
CA ILE A 262 9.69 -25.43 26.86
C ILE A 262 8.47 -24.52 26.96
N LEU A 263 8.54 -23.40 26.25
CA LEU A 263 7.49 -22.39 26.24
C LEU A 263 6.64 -22.52 24.97
N ARG A 264 5.31 -22.45 25.13
CA ARG A 264 4.34 -22.35 24.04
C ARG A 264 3.51 -21.08 24.27
N ARG A 265 3.63 -20.10 23.35
CA ARG A 265 3.00 -18.77 23.49
C ARG A 265 3.33 -18.09 24.82
N GLY A 266 4.61 -18.11 25.21
CA GLY A 266 5.12 -17.51 26.45
C GLY A 266 4.80 -18.29 27.73
N ARG A 267 4.02 -19.37 27.67
CA ARG A 267 3.66 -20.19 28.84
C ARG A 267 4.40 -21.52 28.84
N PRO A 268 4.93 -21.98 29.99
CA PRO A 268 5.51 -23.32 30.08
C PRO A 268 4.51 -24.40 29.69
N VAL A 269 4.95 -25.37 28.89
CA VAL A 269 4.17 -26.58 28.60
C VAL A 269 4.18 -27.44 29.86
N PRO A 270 3.02 -27.80 30.45
CA PRO A 270 2.98 -28.66 31.63
C PRO A 270 3.47 -30.06 31.28
N LEU A 271 4.23 -30.68 32.18
CA LEU A 271 4.59 -32.09 32.08
C LEU A 271 3.44 -32.92 32.65
N VAL A 272 2.88 -33.79 31.82
CA VAL A 272 1.75 -34.66 32.19
C VAL A 272 2.13 -36.11 31.95
N ASP A 273 1.51 -37.01 32.71
CA ASP A 273 1.63 -38.46 32.51
C ASP A 273 0.26 -39.11 32.38
N ALA A 274 0.21 -40.24 31.68
CA ALA A 274 -0.99 -41.06 31.56
C ALA A 274 -1.13 -41.95 32.79
N VAL A 275 -2.30 -41.89 33.44
CA VAL A 275 -2.57 -42.72 34.63
C VAL A 275 -2.94 -44.15 34.23
N ARG A 276 -3.68 -44.32 33.12
CA ARG A 276 -4.04 -45.62 32.54
C ARG A 276 -4.44 -45.49 31.06
N PRO A 277 -4.40 -46.57 30.28
CA PRO A 277 -5.04 -46.60 28.96
C PRO A 277 -6.57 -46.48 29.05
N ALA A 278 -7.19 -46.00 27.98
CA ALA A 278 -8.64 -45.82 27.86
C ALA A 278 -9.14 -46.30 26.48
N PRO A 279 -10.37 -46.84 26.39
CA PRO A 279 -11.03 -47.07 25.10
C PRO A 279 -11.25 -45.77 24.33
N LEU A 280 -11.32 -45.85 23.00
CA LEU A 280 -11.40 -44.69 22.10
C LEU A 280 -12.47 -43.65 22.51
N GLY A 281 -13.68 -44.11 22.82
CA GLY A 281 -14.77 -43.19 23.21
C GLY A 281 -14.52 -42.43 24.51
N GLU A 282 -13.81 -43.05 25.47
CA GLU A 282 -13.43 -42.40 26.73
C GLU A 282 -12.24 -41.45 26.54
N ALA A 283 -11.25 -41.87 25.74
CA ALA A 283 -10.03 -41.09 25.47
C ALA A 283 -10.30 -39.75 24.78
N PHE A 284 -11.35 -39.68 23.96
CA PHE A 284 -11.73 -38.50 23.18
C PHE A 284 -13.04 -37.83 23.68
N ALA A 285 -13.50 -38.17 24.89
CA ALA A 285 -14.60 -37.43 25.51
C ALA A 285 -14.13 -36.00 25.89
N GLU A 286 -14.97 -34.99 25.69
CA GLU A 286 -14.71 -33.62 26.12
C GLU A 286 -15.64 -33.21 27.29
N PRO A 287 -15.11 -32.80 28.45
CA PRO A 287 -13.69 -32.71 28.81
C PRO A 287 -13.05 -34.11 29.00
N VAL A 288 -11.73 -34.20 28.74
CA VAL A 288 -10.98 -35.44 28.97
C VAL A 288 -11.10 -35.83 30.45
N PRO A 289 -11.56 -37.04 30.78
CA PRO A 289 -11.70 -37.45 32.18
C PRO A 289 -10.38 -37.34 32.94
N GLY A 290 -10.37 -36.61 34.05
CA GLY A 290 -9.16 -36.41 34.88
C GLY A 290 -8.59 -37.69 35.49
N ALA A 291 -9.30 -38.82 35.40
CA ALA A 291 -8.78 -40.14 35.77
C ALA A 291 -7.82 -40.75 34.73
N LEU A 292 -7.70 -40.15 33.54
CA LEU A 292 -6.86 -40.67 32.45
C LEU A 292 -5.43 -40.11 32.47
N TRP A 293 -5.21 -38.96 33.09
CA TRP A 293 -3.93 -38.27 33.08
C TRP A 293 -3.73 -37.49 34.38
N THR A 294 -2.49 -37.17 34.71
CA THR A 294 -2.14 -36.31 35.85
C THR A 294 -1.15 -35.24 35.43
N ASP A 295 -1.28 -34.06 36.01
CA ASP A 295 -0.24 -33.04 35.97
C ASP A 295 0.85 -33.42 36.99
N LEU A 296 2.12 -33.40 36.58
CA LEU A 296 3.25 -33.72 37.45
C LEU A 296 3.75 -32.50 38.25
N GLY A 297 3.14 -31.32 38.07
CA GLY A 297 3.47 -30.10 38.79
C GLY A 297 4.76 -29.43 38.35
N GLU A 298 5.38 -29.92 37.26
CA GLU A 298 6.60 -29.35 36.67
C GLU A 298 6.42 -29.08 35.17
N PRO A 299 7.15 -28.10 34.60
CA PRO A 299 7.11 -27.86 33.16
C PRO A 299 7.95 -28.88 32.39
N LEU A 300 7.53 -29.20 31.16
CA LEU A 300 8.36 -29.93 30.21
C LEU A 300 9.67 -29.16 29.99
N ARG A 301 10.81 -29.84 30.21
CA ARG A 301 12.16 -29.28 30.04
C ARG A 301 12.89 -29.97 28.91
N GLY A 302 13.71 -29.22 28.19
CA GLY A 302 14.51 -29.76 27.09
C GLY A 302 15.67 -28.87 26.67
N VAL A 303 16.45 -29.36 25.72
CA VAL A 303 17.38 -28.54 24.91
C VAL A 303 16.59 -28.06 23.70
N PHE A 304 16.76 -26.79 23.35
CA PHE A 304 16.03 -26.18 22.27
C PHE A 304 16.88 -25.18 21.47
N LEU A 305 16.46 -24.99 20.23
CA LEU A 305 16.80 -23.88 19.37
C LEU A 305 15.63 -22.89 19.37
N ASP A 306 15.93 -21.61 19.56
CA ASP A 306 14.95 -20.53 19.52
C ASP A 306 14.93 -19.93 18.10
N ALA A 307 13.88 -20.22 17.34
CA ALA A 307 13.67 -19.73 15.97
C ALA A 307 12.89 -18.40 15.94
N GLY A 308 12.84 -17.66 17.06
CA GLY A 308 12.16 -16.37 17.16
C GLY A 308 10.64 -16.52 17.05
N GLU A 309 10.03 -15.82 16.07
CA GLU A 309 8.57 -15.83 15.86
C GLU A 309 7.99 -17.23 15.60
N ASN A 310 8.80 -18.18 15.13
CA ASN A 310 8.39 -19.56 14.87
C ASN A 310 8.44 -20.47 16.11
N GLY A 311 8.95 -19.97 17.24
CA GLY A 311 8.99 -20.68 18.52
C GLY A 311 10.25 -21.52 18.74
N LEU A 312 10.14 -22.50 19.64
CA LEU A 312 11.24 -23.37 20.05
C LEU A 312 11.20 -24.69 19.27
N PHE A 313 12.35 -25.13 18.76
CA PHE A 313 12.53 -26.43 18.12
C PHE A 313 13.49 -27.31 18.93
N SER A 314 13.16 -28.58 19.03
CA SER A 314 14.08 -29.61 19.51
C SER A 314 15.16 -29.91 18.46
N PRO A 315 16.29 -30.54 18.84
CA PRO A 315 17.34 -30.89 17.87
C PRO A 315 16.85 -31.72 16.67
N PRO A 316 16.01 -32.77 16.83
CA PRO A 316 15.49 -33.53 15.68
C PRO A 316 14.53 -32.75 14.79
N GLU A 317 13.73 -31.84 15.37
CA GLU A 317 12.86 -30.95 14.58
C GLU A 317 13.70 -29.99 13.73
N PHE A 318 14.76 -29.42 14.30
CA PHE A 318 15.69 -28.57 13.56
C PHE A 318 16.42 -29.36 12.46
N GLU A 319 16.97 -30.53 12.79
CA GLU A 319 17.62 -31.43 11.83
C GLU A 319 16.69 -31.76 10.66
N THR A 320 15.42 -32.08 10.94
CA THR A 320 14.41 -32.37 9.91
C THR A 320 14.10 -31.13 9.08
N LEU A 321 13.89 -29.97 9.71
CA LEU A 321 13.57 -28.73 8.99
C LEU A 321 14.69 -28.34 8.01
N THR A 322 15.94 -28.49 8.44
CA THR A 322 17.12 -28.02 7.72
C THR A 322 17.80 -29.07 6.85
N ALA A 323 17.28 -30.29 6.79
CA ALA A 323 17.85 -31.32 5.93
C ALA A 323 17.80 -30.89 4.46
N LEU A 324 18.80 -31.31 3.69
CA LEU A 324 18.94 -30.98 2.27
C LEU A 324 17.68 -31.36 1.48
N GLY A 325 17.16 -30.42 0.68
CA GLY A 325 15.93 -30.62 -0.11
C GLY A 325 14.63 -30.45 0.68
N LEU A 326 14.72 -30.13 1.99
CA LEU A 326 13.60 -29.60 2.76
C LEU A 326 13.70 -28.06 2.82
N MET A 327 13.22 -27.43 3.89
CA MET A 327 13.12 -25.97 3.93
C MET A 327 14.50 -25.31 3.98
N GLU A 328 15.51 -26.04 4.47
CA GLU A 328 16.85 -25.53 4.71
C GLU A 328 16.78 -24.26 5.60
N PHE A 329 17.88 -23.52 5.76
CA PHE A 329 17.84 -22.28 6.51
C PHE A 329 18.79 -21.22 5.95
N VAL A 330 18.47 -19.97 6.26
CA VAL A 330 19.29 -18.79 6.03
C VAL A 330 19.48 -18.06 7.35
N THR A 331 20.66 -17.49 7.55
CA THR A 331 20.96 -16.75 8.78
C THR A 331 20.37 -15.34 8.73
N PRO A 332 19.98 -14.77 9.89
CA PRO A 332 19.59 -13.36 9.99
C PRO A 332 20.66 -12.41 9.45
N GLU A 333 21.93 -12.73 9.65
CA GLU A 333 23.07 -11.94 9.23
C GLU A 333 23.24 -11.93 7.71
N GLU A 334 22.98 -13.06 7.02
CA GLU A 334 22.95 -13.08 5.55
C GLU A 334 21.85 -12.16 5.01
N ILE A 335 20.65 -12.22 5.59
CA ILE A 335 19.55 -11.33 5.21
C ILE A 335 19.95 -9.87 5.47
N ALA A 336 20.54 -9.59 6.63
CA ALA A 336 20.96 -8.25 7.02
C ALA A 336 22.02 -7.66 6.09
N ARG A 337 23.04 -8.43 5.73
CA ARG A 337 24.06 -8.02 4.74
C ARG A 337 23.43 -7.71 3.39
N THR A 338 22.48 -8.53 2.92
CA THR A 338 21.74 -8.25 1.68
C THR A 338 20.94 -6.96 1.78
N VAL A 339 20.22 -6.74 2.88
CA VAL A 339 19.44 -5.51 3.13
C VAL A 339 20.35 -4.28 3.15
N VAL A 340 21.45 -4.33 3.88
CA VAL A 340 22.41 -3.21 3.95
C VAL A 340 23.07 -2.96 2.59
N ALA A 341 23.45 -4.00 1.85
CA ALA A 341 23.95 -3.87 0.49
C ALA A 341 22.92 -3.19 -0.44
N GLU A 342 21.64 -3.54 -0.32
CA GLU A 342 20.55 -2.89 -1.05
C GLU A 342 20.37 -1.42 -0.65
N ILE A 343 20.52 -1.08 0.64
CA ILE A 343 20.52 0.32 1.11
C ILE A 343 21.68 1.12 0.50
N LEU A 344 22.87 0.53 0.47
CA LEU A 344 24.06 1.12 -0.13
C LEU A 344 23.95 1.23 -1.65
N GLY A 345 23.09 0.45 -2.28
CA GLY A 345 22.81 0.47 -3.72
C GLY A 345 23.61 -0.56 -4.51
N HIS A 346 24.15 -1.58 -3.85
CA HIS A 346 24.78 -2.72 -4.52
C HIS A 346 23.72 -3.58 -5.22
N PRO A 347 23.99 -4.09 -6.43
CA PRO A 347 23.05 -4.93 -7.15
C PRO A 347 23.10 -6.37 -6.61
N THR A 348 22.28 -6.70 -5.60
CA THR A 348 22.32 -8.05 -5.00
C THR A 348 21.58 -9.10 -5.83
N GLY A 349 20.67 -8.66 -6.71
CA GLY A 349 19.76 -9.55 -7.42
C GLY A 349 18.58 -10.07 -6.58
N HIS A 350 18.44 -9.60 -5.33
CA HIS A 350 17.39 -10.04 -4.40
C HIS A 350 16.28 -9.02 -4.17
N ASP A 351 16.32 -7.84 -4.83
CA ASP A 351 15.23 -6.87 -4.79
C ASP A 351 14.04 -7.32 -5.65
N ILE A 352 12.99 -7.80 -5.00
CA ILE A 352 11.75 -8.28 -5.62
C ILE A 352 11.04 -7.18 -6.39
N VAL A 353 11.07 -5.93 -5.90
CA VAL A 353 10.41 -4.80 -6.58
C VAL A 353 11.14 -4.51 -7.89
N ALA A 354 12.48 -4.50 -7.88
CA ALA A 354 13.28 -4.38 -9.10
C ALA A 354 13.07 -5.55 -10.05
N ALA A 355 12.93 -6.79 -9.55
CA ALA A 355 12.64 -7.95 -10.38
C ALA A 355 11.28 -7.85 -11.10
N LEU A 356 10.23 -7.40 -10.40
CA LEU A 356 8.91 -7.13 -10.99
C LEU A 356 8.98 -6.01 -12.04
N ASP A 357 9.72 -4.93 -11.74
CA ASP A 357 9.97 -3.85 -12.69
C ASP A 357 10.67 -4.35 -13.95
N ALA A 358 11.70 -5.19 -13.81
CA ALA A 358 12.51 -5.68 -14.93
C ALA A 358 11.78 -6.70 -15.80
N ALA A 359 10.90 -7.51 -15.20
CA ALA A 359 10.12 -8.51 -15.92
C ALA A 359 8.87 -7.94 -16.61
N GLY A 360 8.43 -6.73 -16.22
CA GLY A 360 7.22 -6.09 -16.77
C GLY A 360 7.40 -5.52 -18.18
N LEU A 361 6.38 -5.63 -19.02
CA LEU A 361 6.37 -5.00 -20.34
C LEU A 361 6.01 -3.50 -20.22
N GLY A 362 6.96 -2.64 -20.58
CA GLY A 362 6.77 -1.19 -20.68
C GLY A 362 6.21 -0.73 -22.05
N PRO A 363 5.91 0.57 -22.19
CA PRO A 363 5.61 1.17 -23.48
C PRO A 363 6.81 0.99 -24.41
N THR A 364 6.53 0.76 -25.68
CA THR A 364 7.58 0.52 -26.68
C THR A 364 7.62 1.64 -27.70
N TYR A 365 8.79 1.86 -28.30
CA TYR A 365 8.95 2.80 -29.41
C TYR A 365 7.95 2.52 -30.55
N ARG A 366 7.77 1.23 -30.91
CA ARG A 366 6.80 0.81 -31.93
C ARG A 366 5.37 1.27 -31.59
N ALA A 367 4.94 1.11 -30.33
CA ALA A 367 3.62 1.58 -29.90
C ALA A 367 3.49 3.10 -29.96
N GLY A 368 4.56 3.84 -29.65
CA GLY A 368 4.61 5.31 -29.80
C GLY A 368 4.43 5.76 -31.25
N VAL A 369 5.04 5.08 -32.22
CA VAL A 369 4.83 5.36 -33.66
C VAL A 369 3.40 5.03 -34.09
N LEU A 370 2.89 3.85 -33.70
CA LEU A 370 1.53 3.43 -34.04
C LEU A 370 0.45 4.33 -33.42
N ARG A 371 0.74 4.99 -32.29
CA ARG A 371 -0.16 5.97 -31.66
C ARG A 371 -0.54 7.08 -32.64
N GLU A 372 0.44 7.67 -33.33
CA GLU A 372 0.18 8.75 -34.29
C GLU A 372 -0.67 8.26 -35.46
N ALA A 373 -0.33 7.09 -36.02
CA ALA A 373 -1.13 6.47 -37.09
C ALA A 373 -2.58 6.19 -36.64
N ALA A 374 -2.77 5.68 -35.42
CA ALA A 374 -4.10 5.42 -34.85
C ALA A 374 -4.89 6.71 -34.63
N LEU A 375 -4.27 7.76 -34.09
CA LEU A 375 -4.91 9.06 -33.91
C LEU A 375 -5.34 9.68 -35.25
N SER A 376 -4.47 9.66 -36.26
CA SER A 376 -4.81 10.16 -37.59
C SER A 376 -5.95 9.37 -38.24
N ALA A 377 -5.97 8.05 -38.10
CA ALA A 377 -7.06 7.22 -38.61
C ALA A 377 -8.40 7.52 -37.89
N LEU A 378 -8.36 7.70 -36.56
CA LEU A 378 -9.55 8.07 -35.79
C LEU A 378 -10.07 9.46 -36.16
N GLU A 379 -9.19 10.43 -36.43
CA GLU A 379 -9.57 11.76 -36.89
C GLU A 379 -10.21 11.73 -38.27
N ALA A 380 -9.68 10.92 -39.20
CA ALA A 380 -10.27 10.74 -40.52
C ALA A 380 -11.69 10.15 -40.43
N LEU A 381 -11.87 9.08 -39.63
CA LEU A 381 -13.17 8.48 -39.40
C LEU A 381 -14.16 9.44 -38.73
N ALA A 382 -13.71 10.20 -37.72
CA ALA A 382 -14.56 11.18 -37.06
C ALA A 382 -15.00 12.32 -38.01
N ALA A 383 -14.19 12.66 -39.01
CA ALA A 383 -14.54 13.65 -40.01
C ALA A 383 -15.62 13.16 -40.99
N GLU A 384 -15.71 11.85 -41.25
CA GLU A 384 -16.72 11.24 -42.13
C GLU A 384 -18.12 11.28 -41.50
N ASP A 385 -18.23 10.97 -40.20
CA ASP A 385 -19.52 10.82 -39.51
C ASP A 385 -20.15 12.13 -39.02
N GLY A 386 -19.39 13.23 -38.98
CA GLY A 386 -19.85 14.56 -38.54
C GLY A 386 -20.33 14.65 -37.08
N ALA A 387 -20.24 13.55 -36.32
CA ALA A 387 -20.64 13.49 -34.92
C ALA A 387 -19.45 13.79 -33.97
N PRO A 388 -19.66 14.55 -32.88
CA PRO A 388 -18.59 14.84 -31.93
C PRO A 388 -18.19 13.57 -31.14
N SER A 389 -16.99 13.05 -31.39
CA SER A 389 -16.34 11.97 -30.62
C SER A 389 -15.46 12.58 -29.52
N VAL A 390 -16.03 12.79 -28.32
CA VAL A 390 -15.36 13.49 -27.21
C VAL A 390 -14.97 12.54 -26.08
N ALA A 391 -15.96 11.89 -25.45
CA ALA A 391 -15.75 10.91 -24.39
C ALA A 391 -16.96 9.98 -24.29
N TYR A 392 -16.76 8.77 -23.75
CA TYR A 392 -17.78 7.71 -23.60
C TYR A 392 -17.92 7.18 -22.18
N GLU A 393 -17.22 7.79 -21.21
CA GLU A 393 -17.15 7.31 -19.82
C GLU A 393 -16.72 5.84 -19.66
N MET A 394 -15.66 5.43 -20.37
CA MET A 394 -15.09 4.07 -20.27
C MET A 394 -13.62 4.05 -19.79
N LEU A 395 -12.91 5.18 -19.81
CA LEU A 395 -11.46 5.22 -19.62
C LEU A 395 -11.02 5.51 -18.18
N GLY A 396 -11.83 6.19 -17.37
CA GLY A 396 -11.39 6.65 -16.06
C GLY A 396 -12.51 7.38 -15.32
N PRO A 397 -12.23 8.02 -14.17
CA PRO A 397 -13.29 8.61 -13.35
C PRO A 397 -14.09 9.67 -14.13
N PRO A 398 -15.37 9.93 -13.77
CA PRO A 398 -16.22 10.91 -14.47
C PRO A 398 -15.57 12.29 -14.69
N ARG A 399 -14.62 12.68 -13.82
CA ARG A 399 -13.79 13.89 -13.96
C ARG A 399 -13.05 13.96 -15.30
N LEU A 400 -12.54 12.84 -15.84
CA LEU A 400 -11.89 12.82 -17.15
C LEU A 400 -12.86 13.26 -18.24
N SER A 401 -14.03 12.62 -18.30
CA SER A 401 -15.04 12.92 -19.31
C SER A 401 -15.51 14.38 -19.19
N LYS A 402 -15.73 14.90 -17.97
CA LYS A 402 -15.97 16.33 -17.71
C LYS A 402 -14.87 17.20 -18.34
N LEU A 403 -13.60 16.95 -18.04
CA LEU A 403 -12.49 17.75 -18.55
C LEU A 403 -12.41 17.72 -20.09
N LEU A 404 -12.68 16.57 -20.71
CA LEU A 404 -12.69 16.43 -22.17
C LEU A 404 -13.82 17.24 -22.82
N PHE A 405 -15.04 17.21 -22.25
CA PHE A 405 -16.16 18.01 -22.76
C PHE A 405 -15.97 19.51 -22.52
N GLU A 406 -15.45 19.92 -21.37
CA GLU A 406 -15.11 21.33 -21.10
C GLU A 406 -14.02 21.82 -22.04
N ALA A 407 -12.96 21.04 -22.24
CA ALA A 407 -11.89 21.37 -23.18
C ALA A 407 -12.38 21.43 -24.64
N GLU A 408 -13.29 20.54 -25.05
CA GLU A 408 -13.88 20.59 -26.39
C GLU A 408 -14.75 21.83 -26.59
N ALA A 409 -15.55 22.20 -25.60
CA ALA A 409 -16.37 23.39 -25.67
C ALA A 409 -15.51 24.67 -25.66
N LEU A 410 -14.45 24.70 -24.85
CA LEU A 410 -13.41 25.73 -24.84
C LEU A 410 -12.74 25.86 -26.22
N ARG A 411 -12.33 24.75 -26.84
CA ARG A 411 -11.75 24.73 -28.18
C ARG A 411 -12.70 25.30 -29.22
N ARG A 412 -13.99 24.97 -29.17
CA ARG A 412 -15.02 25.52 -30.08
C ARG A 412 -15.34 27.00 -29.83
N ALA A 413 -15.12 27.50 -28.61
CA ALA A 413 -15.38 28.88 -28.25
C ALA A 413 -14.21 29.81 -28.63
N ALA A 414 -12.97 29.40 -28.35
CA ALA A 414 -11.79 30.25 -28.49
C ALA A 414 -10.88 29.88 -29.66
N GLY A 415 -10.86 28.61 -30.11
CA GLY A 415 -10.07 28.14 -31.25
C GLY A 415 -8.57 27.96 -31.00
N SER A 416 -7.96 28.77 -30.13
CA SER A 416 -6.53 28.66 -29.79
C SER A 416 -6.23 29.10 -28.36
N LEU A 417 -5.06 28.69 -27.86
CA LEU A 417 -4.56 29.03 -26.53
C LEU A 417 -4.50 30.56 -26.29
N GLU A 418 -3.94 31.32 -27.23
CA GLU A 418 -3.82 32.77 -27.08
C GLU A 418 -5.17 33.47 -27.15
N ALA A 419 -6.08 33.01 -28.01
CA ALA A 419 -7.43 33.55 -28.08
C ALA A 419 -8.22 33.27 -26.80
N ALA A 420 -8.08 32.07 -26.21
CA ALA A 420 -8.72 31.73 -24.95
C ALA A 420 -8.23 32.61 -23.80
N LEU A 421 -6.94 32.92 -23.75
CA LEU A 421 -6.32 33.76 -22.72
C LEU A 421 -6.68 35.26 -22.83
N ALA A 422 -7.30 35.69 -23.93
CA ALA A 422 -7.82 37.04 -24.09
C ALA A 422 -9.20 37.25 -23.43
N PHE A 423 -9.89 36.19 -23.03
CA PHE A 423 -11.17 36.28 -22.35
C PHE A 423 -11.02 36.61 -20.86
N THR A 424 -12.05 37.27 -20.30
CA THR A 424 -12.31 37.25 -18.85
C THR A 424 -13.00 35.92 -18.47
N PRO A 425 -12.97 35.50 -17.18
CA PRO A 425 -13.70 34.32 -16.73
C PRO A 425 -15.19 34.33 -17.13
N GLU A 426 -15.85 35.47 -17.00
CA GLU A 426 -17.27 35.64 -17.36
C GLU A 426 -17.49 35.56 -18.87
N GLY A 427 -16.60 36.20 -19.65
CA GLY A 427 -16.67 36.16 -21.11
C GLY A 427 -16.46 34.75 -21.66
N LEU A 428 -15.51 34.01 -21.09
CA LEU A 428 -15.25 32.63 -21.48
C LEU A 428 -16.40 31.70 -21.08
N ALA A 429 -16.93 31.88 -19.86
CA ALA A 429 -18.10 31.14 -19.38
C ALA A 429 -19.31 31.33 -20.31
N ALA A 430 -19.60 32.57 -20.71
CA ALA A 430 -20.68 32.88 -21.63
C ALA A 430 -20.43 32.28 -23.03
N ALA A 431 -19.20 32.37 -23.55
CA ALA A 431 -18.84 31.81 -24.84
C ALA A 431 -18.96 30.27 -24.87
N VAL A 432 -18.53 29.59 -23.81
CA VAL A 432 -18.66 28.13 -23.70
C VAL A 432 -20.10 27.70 -23.47
N ALA A 433 -20.87 28.41 -22.64
CA ALA A 433 -22.30 28.15 -22.47
C ALA A 433 -23.05 28.26 -23.80
N ALA A 434 -22.74 29.27 -24.61
CA ALA A 434 -23.29 29.41 -25.96
C ALA A 434 -22.97 28.21 -26.86
N ARG A 435 -21.82 27.54 -26.70
CA ARG A 435 -21.52 26.30 -27.43
C ARG A 435 -22.44 25.17 -27.04
N PHE A 436 -22.67 24.94 -25.74
CA PHE A 436 -23.62 23.91 -25.29
C PHE A 436 -25.07 24.22 -25.68
N ASP A 437 -25.45 25.49 -25.80
CA ASP A 437 -26.79 25.88 -26.25
C ASP A 437 -26.99 25.66 -27.76
N GLN A 438 -26.00 26.09 -28.57
CA GLN A 438 -26.05 26.07 -30.04
C GLN A 438 -25.73 24.70 -30.64
N ASP A 439 -24.88 23.91 -29.96
CA ASP A 439 -24.44 22.59 -30.42
C ASP A 439 -25.20 21.48 -29.70
N ALA A 440 -26.33 21.08 -30.28
CA ALA A 440 -27.14 20.01 -29.73
C ALA A 440 -26.39 18.66 -29.71
N ALA A 441 -25.45 18.41 -30.63
CA ALA A 441 -24.72 17.15 -30.67
C ALA A 441 -23.74 17.03 -29.50
N LEU A 442 -22.98 18.10 -29.23
CA LEU A 442 -22.08 18.18 -28.08
C LEU A 442 -22.83 18.03 -26.76
N ARG A 443 -23.95 18.77 -26.61
CA ARG A 443 -24.80 18.69 -25.42
C ARG A 443 -25.41 17.30 -25.23
N ARG A 444 -25.98 16.71 -26.29
CA ARG A 444 -26.56 15.36 -26.23
C ARG A 444 -25.50 14.32 -25.86
N ALA A 445 -24.32 14.38 -26.47
CA ALA A 445 -23.23 13.46 -26.16
C ALA A 445 -22.85 13.50 -24.66
N ALA A 446 -22.65 14.69 -24.10
CA ALA A 446 -22.34 14.86 -22.68
C ALA A 446 -23.43 14.26 -21.76
N LEU A 447 -24.70 14.58 -22.04
CA LEU A 447 -25.83 14.11 -21.24
C LEU A 447 -26.05 12.59 -21.37
N SER A 448 -25.80 12.03 -22.56
CA SER A 448 -25.94 10.58 -22.82
C SER A 448 -24.89 9.74 -22.11
N VAL A 449 -23.69 10.28 -21.88
CA VAL A 449 -22.64 9.59 -21.10
C VAL A 449 -22.72 9.89 -19.60
N GLY A 450 -23.85 10.46 -19.16
CA GLY A 450 -24.17 10.65 -17.75
C GLY A 450 -23.56 11.89 -17.09
N LEU A 451 -23.12 12.91 -17.86
CA LEU A 451 -22.55 14.14 -17.31
C LEU A 451 -23.60 15.27 -17.26
N PRO A 452 -24.03 15.70 -16.06
CA PRO A 452 -24.85 16.90 -15.92
C PRO A 452 -24.08 18.17 -16.33
N ILE A 453 -24.82 19.18 -16.80
CA ILE A 453 -24.29 20.50 -17.14
C ILE A 453 -24.88 21.52 -16.17
N LEU A 454 -24.04 22.10 -15.31
CA LEU A 454 -24.38 23.15 -14.36
C LEU A 454 -24.23 24.52 -15.02
N ARG A 455 -25.32 25.28 -15.11
CA ARG A 455 -25.36 26.62 -15.73
C ARG A 455 -25.01 27.71 -14.72
N ALA A 456 -24.71 28.92 -15.23
CA ALA A 456 -24.33 30.08 -14.43
C ALA A 456 -25.44 30.54 -13.45
N ASP A 457 -26.71 30.31 -13.78
CA ASP A 457 -27.88 30.61 -12.94
C ASP A 457 -28.19 29.52 -11.90
N GLY A 458 -27.37 28.48 -11.82
CA GLY A 458 -27.56 27.34 -10.91
C GLY A 458 -28.52 26.26 -11.45
N THR A 459 -29.07 26.44 -12.65
CA THR A 459 -29.90 25.40 -13.29
C THR A 459 -29.04 24.27 -13.86
N ILE A 460 -29.60 23.06 -13.96
CA ILE A 460 -28.88 21.86 -14.37
C ILE A 460 -29.58 21.20 -15.55
N LEU A 461 -28.84 20.90 -16.60
CA LEU A 461 -29.28 20.00 -17.67
C LEU A 461 -28.73 18.60 -17.38
N ARG A 462 -29.58 17.57 -17.39
CA ARG A 462 -29.16 16.18 -17.19
C ARG A 462 -29.82 15.20 -18.17
N GLY A 463 -29.11 14.13 -18.49
CA GLY A 463 -29.66 12.94 -19.13
C GLY A 463 -30.39 12.04 -18.12
N PRO A 464 -30.88 10.85 -18.54
CA PRO A 464 -31.57 9.91 -17.64
C PRO A 464 -30.63 9.35 -16.56
N GLU A 465 -29.37 9.10 -16.92
CA GLU A 465 -28.32 8.61 -16.03
C GLU A 465 -27.39 9.76 -15.58
N VAL A 466 -26.79 9.62 -14.40
CA VAL A 466 -25.86 10.58 -13.83
C VAL A 466 -24.70 9.83 -13.19
N SER A 467 -23.48 10.01 -13.72
CA SER A 467 -22.30 9.27 -13.29
C SER A 467 -21.81 9.69 -11.90
N VAL A 468 -22.04 10.95 -11.50
CA VAL A 468 -21.74 11.46 -10.15
C VAL A 468 -23.00 12.05 -9.52
N PRO A 469 -23.68 11.37 -8.59
CA PRO A 469 -24.85 11.93 -7.92
C PRO A 469 -24.46 13.10 -6.99
N PRO A 470 -25.39 14.03 -6.69
CA PRO A 470 -25.12 15.14 -5.79
C PRO A 470 -24.88 14.65 -4.36
N ASP A 471 -23.85 15.19 -3.70
CA ASP A 471 -23.42 14.78 -2.34
C ASP A 471 -23.64 15.88 -1.28
N GLY A 472 -24.54 16.83 -1.56
CA GLY A 472 -24.88 17.97 -0.69
C GLY A 472 -23.97 19.19 -0.85
N ASP A 473 -22.78 19.02 -1.44
CA ASP A 473 -21.87 20.09 -1.83
C ASP A 473 -21.81 20.16 -3.36
N LEU A 474 -22.44 21.19 -3.92
CA LEU A 474 -22.54 21.36 -5.38
C LEU A 474 -21.18 21.62 -6.03
N ASP A 475 -20.27 22.32 -5.36
CA ASP A 475 -18.94 22.63 -5.90
C ASP A 475 -18.07 21.38 -5.94
N ARG A 476 -18.08 20.59 -4.86
CA ARG A 476 -17.40 19.29 -4.82
C ARG A 476 -17.99 18.32 -5.84
N THR A 477 -19.31 18.25 -5.95
CA THR A 477 -20.00 17.40 -6.93
C THR A 477 -19.60 17.81 -8.35
N ALA A 478 -19.61 19.11 -8.66
CA ALA A 478 -19.26 19.63 -9.98
C ALA A 478 -17.81 19.36 -10.34
N ALA A 479 -16.88 19.53 -9.39
CA ALA A 479 -15.46 19.25 -9.58
C ALA A 479 -15.19 17.77 -9.91
N ARG A 480 -15.99 16.84 -9.37
CA ARG A 480 -15.82 15.39 -9.56
C ARG A 480 -16.32 14.86 -10.89
N GLY A 481 -17.27 15.54 -11.57
CA GLY A 481 -17.80 15.00 -12.81
C GLY A 481 -18.97 15.71 -13.47
N TRP A 482 -19.34 16.94 -13.09
CA TRP A 482 -20.36 17.69 -13.84
C TRP A 482 -19.69 18.78 -14.66
N ILE A 483 -20.15 19.03 -15.87
CA ILE A 483 -19.67 20.14 -16.70
C ILE A 483 -20.11 21.44 -16.03
N ASP A 484 -19.14 22.28 -15.64
CA ASP A 484 -19.41 23.51 -14.88
C ASP A 484 -19.24 24.75 -15.75
N LEU A 485 -20.35 25.39 -16.07
CA LEU A 485 -20.39 26.59 -16.91
C LEU A 485 -20.31 27.89 -16.12
N ARG A 486 -20.14 27.84 -14.80
CA ARG A 486 -20.03 29.04 -13.96
C ARG A 486 -18.67 29.72 -14.15
N PRO A 487 -18.57 31.06 -14.02
CA PRO A 487 -17.30 31.78 -14.18
C PRO A 487 -16.14 31.26 -13.33
N ALA A 488 -16.42 30.73 -12.12
CA ALA A 488 -15.39 30.17 -11.23
C ALA A 488 -14.59 29.01 -11.86
N ASN A 489 -15.27 28.07 -12.56
CA ASN A 489 -14.58 26.97 -13.24
C ASN A 489 -13.69 27.48 -14.39
N TRP A 490 -14.15 28.51 -15.12
CA TRP A 490 -13.40 29.10 -16.22
C TRP A 490 -12.23 29.97 -15.77
N ALA A 491 -12.31 30.59 -14.59
CA ALA A 491 -11.15 31.21 -13.95
C ALA A 491 -10.05 30.16 -13.72
N HIS A 492 -10.41 28.98 -13.21
CA HIS A 492 -9.48 27.88 -13.03
C HIS A 492 -8.92 27.34 -14.36
N TRP A 493 -9.75 27.15 -15.39
CA TRP A 493 -9.25 26.82 -16.73
C TRP A 493 -8.28 27.87 -17.28
N LEU A 494 -8.53 29.16 -17.08
CA LEU A 494 -7.60 30.22 -17.50
C LEU A 494 -6.26 30.13 -16.76
N GLU A 495 -6.24 29.76 -15.48
CA GLU A 495 -5.00 29.47 -14.75
C GLU A 495 -4.22 28.30 -15.38
N ARG A 496 -4.91 27.21 -15.72
CA ARG A 496 -4.32 26.06 -16.44
C ARG A 496 -3.70 26.49 -17.76
N LEU A 497 -4.44 27.24 -18.56
CA LEU A 497 -3.97 27.73 -19.86
C LEU A 497 -2.76 28.66 -19.72
N ARG A 498 -2.71 29.50 -18.67
CA ARG A 498 -1.53 30.33 -18.39
C ARG A 498 -0.32 29.48 -18.02
N ALA A 499 -0.51 28.45 -17.20
CA ALA A 499 0.56 27.51 -16.83
C ALA A 499 1.07 26.72 -18.04
N ILE A 500 0.17 26.29 -18.93
CA ILE A 500 0.53 25.65 -20.21
C ILE A 500 1.31 26.61 -21.11
N ARG A 501 0.87 27.87 -21.25
CA ARG A 501 1.60 28.88 -22.04
C ARG A 501 3.00 29.12 -21.49
N GLU A 502 3.15 29.19 -20.16
CA GLU A 502 4.45 29.35 -19.53
C GLU A 502 5.34 28.12 -19.74
N LEU A 503 4.78 26.92 -19.63
CA LEU A 503 5.48 25.68 -19.96
C LEU A 503 6.01 25.72 -21.41
N LEU A 504 5.15 26.07 -22.37
CA LEU A 504 5.53 26.21 -23.77
C LEU A 504 6.60 27.29 -23.99
N ARG A 505 6.64 28.38 -23.20
CA ARG A 505 7.70 29.40 -23.32
C ARG A 505 9.03 28.94 -22.73
N ARG A 506 8.98 28.20 -21.63
CA ARG A 506 10.15 27.72 -20.89
C ARG A 506 10.86 26.57 -21.60
N GLU A 507 10.09 25.66 -22.20
CA GLU A 507 10.66 24.48 -22.84
C GLU A 507 11.40 24.86 -24.13
N PRO A 508 12.67 24.46 -24.28
CA PRO A 508 13.44 24.77 -25.47
C PRO A 508 12.80 24.10 -26.68
N PRO A 509 12.83 24.76 -27.85
CA PRO A 509 12.36 24.14 -29.07
C PRO A 509 13.32 22.99 -29.45
N MET A 510 12.83 22.03 -30.22
CA MET A 510 13.55 20.77 -30.49
C MET A 510 14.90 20.98 -31.20
N GLU A 511 15.05 22.09 -31.93
CA GLU A 511 16.29 22.52 -32.57
C GLU A 511 17.41 22.83 -31.56
N ARG A 512 17.05 23.05 -30.29
CA ARG A 512 17.99 23.22 -29.17
C ARG A 512 18.26 21.92 -28.40
N GLY A 513 17.90 20.78 -28.98
CA GLY A 513 18.23 19.44 -28.50
C GLY A 513 17.08 18.70 -27.79
N SER A 514 17.39 17.51 -27.25
CA SER A 514 16.43 16.59 -26.62
C SER A 514 16.09 16.93 -25.16
N ARG A 515 16.11 18.21 -24.80
CA ARG A 515 15.90 18.67 -23.41
C ARG A 515 14.42 18.70 -23.01
N SER A 516 13.53 18.57 -23.97
CA SER A 516 12.08 18.64 -23.79
C SER A 516 11.41 17.39 -24.36
N ASP A 517 10.50 16.81 -23.59
CA ASP A 517 9.61 15.74 -24.04
C ASP A 517 8.43 16.29 -24.88
N LEU A 518 8.24 17.63 -24.91
CA LEU A 518 7.23 18.30 -25.72
C LEU A 518 7.70 18.42 -27.18
N GLY A 519 7.48 17.36 -27.95
CA GLY A 519 7.69 17.38 -29.39
C GLY A 519 6.76 18.37 -30.12
N PRO A 520 7.07 18.72 -31.39
CA PRO A 520 6.30 19.70 -32.17
C PRO A 520 4.80 19.39 -32.25
N ALA A 521 4.43 18.11 -32.41
CA ALA A 521 3.04 17.69 -32.47
C ALA A 521 2.28 17.94 -31.15
N GLU A 522 2.93 17.71 -30.01
CA GLU A 522 2.28 17.91 -28.71
C GLU A 522 2.12 19.40 -28.37
N ARG A 523 3.12 20.22 -28.71
CA ARG A 523 2.99 21.69 -28.66
C ARG A 523 1.80 22.16 -29.49
N GLN A 524 1.70 21.72 -30.75
CA GLN A 524 0.60 22.11 -31.62
C GLN A 524 -0.76 21.71 -31.05
N ARG A 525 -0.86 20.51 -30.45
CA ARG A 525 -2.09 20.04 -29.81
C ARG A 525 -2.51 20.92 -28.63
N LEU A 526 -1.56 21.33 -27.77
CA LEU A 526 -1.84 22.23 -26.66
C LEU A 526 -2.23 23.64 -27.13
N GLU A 527 -1.52 24.19 -28.13
CA GLU A 527 -1.84 25.50 -28.74
C GLU A 527 -3.22 25.50 -29.42
N ALA A 528 -3.62 24.37 -30.00
CA ALA A 528 -4.93 24.15 -30.61
C ALA A 528 -6.02 23.68 -29.62
N LEU A 529 -5.75 23.71 -28.30
CA LEU A 529 -6.69 23.33 -27.24
C LEU A 529 -7.28 21.92 -27.42
N ARG A 530 -6.49 20.96 -27.91
CA ARG A 530 -6.96 19.58 -28.13
C ARG A 530 -7.37 18.95 -26.79
N PRO A 531 -8.62 18.43 -26.65
CA PRO A 531 -9.13 17.95 -25.37
C PRO A 531 -8.23 16.91 -24.69
N GLY A 532 -7.79 15.91 -25.43
CA GLY A 532 -6.91 14.86 -24.91
C GLY A 532 -5.55 15.37 -24.42
N ALA A 533 -4.98 16.39 -25.08
CA ALA A 533 -3.71 16.98 -24.68
C ALA A 533 -3.84 17.82 -23.40
N LEU A 534 -4.92 18.62 -23.29
CA LEU A 534 -5.23 19.39 -22.10
C LEU A 534 -5.49 18.47 -20.88
N ALA A 535 -6.31 17.42 -21.06
CA ALA A 535 -6.57 16.44 -20.01
C ALA A 535 -5.30 15.68 -19.58
N ALA A 536 -4.45 15.29 -20.54
CA ALA A 536 -3.17 14.65 -20.24
C ALA A 536 -2.23 15.57 -19.45
N TRP A 537 -2.17 16.86 -19.80
CA TRP A 537 -1.40 17.85 -19.05
C TRP A 537 -1.90 17.98 -17.60
N ILE A 538 -3.22 18.08 -17.40
CA ILE A 538 -3.83 18.16 -16.06
C ILE A 538 -3.44 16.93 -15.23
N PHE A 539 -3.57 15.74 -15.79
CA PHE A 539 -3.24 14.50 -15.06
C PHE A 539 -1.75 14.36 -14.76
N CYS A 540 -0.86 14.78 -15.66
CA CYS A 540 0.57 14.74 -15.42
C CYS A 540 1.02 15.80 -14.39
N VAL A 541 0.50 17.02 -14.49
CA VAL A 541 1.03 18.18 -13.75
C VAL A 541 0.24 18.47 -12.47
N GLU A 542 -1.08 18.55 -12.53
CA GLU A 542 -1.91 18.85 -11.35
C GLU A 542 -2.07 17.63 -10.46
N ASP A 543 -2.38 16.48 -11.06
CA ASP A 543 -2.63 15.25 -10.29
C ASP A 543 -1.34 14.48 -9.99
N GLY A 544 -0.21 14.88 -10.58
CA GLY A 544 1.08 14.21 -10.40
C GLY A 544 1.07 12.75 -10.89
N GLY A 545 0.26 12.43 -11.89
CA GLY A 545 0.05 11.08 -12.42
C GLY A 545 1.13 10.61 -13.42
N GLU A 546 2.23 11.34 -13.56
CA GLU A 546 3.28 10.97 -14.51
C GLU A 546 3.99 9.65 -14.14
N ARG A 547 4.23 8.81 -15.15
CA ARG A 547 5.03 7.59 -15.01
C ARG A 547 6.50 7.93 -14.74
N ARG A 548 6.96 7.66 -13.50
CA ARG A 548 8.36 7.84 -13.06
C ARG A 548 9.37 6.91 -13.73
N LYS A 549 9.05 5.61 -13.82
CA LYS A 549 9.93 4.59 -14.43
C LYS A 549 9.36 4.20 -15.78
N ARG A 550 10.01 4.60 -16.88
CA ARG A 550 9.57 4.31 -18.26
C ARG A 550 10.06 2.94 -18.69
#